data_AF-A0A2N2FL74-F1
#
_entry.id   AF-A0A2N2FL74-F1
#
_cell.length_a   1.000
_cell.length_b   1.000
_cell.length_c   1.000
_cell.angle_alpha   90.00
_cell.angle_beta   90.00
_cell.angle_gamma   90.00
#
_symmetry.space_group_name_H-M   'P 1'
#
loop_
_entity.id
_entity.type
_entity.pdbx_description
1 polymer ?
#
loop_
_entity_poly.entity_id
_entity_poly.type
_entity_poly.pdbx_seq_one_letter_code
_entity_poly.pdbx_strand_id
1 'polypeptide(L)' 'MVGGSVVGDETIIIAHIRPIDEAGENDLTFIAGEKYFKMLDSTRAAAILVPPGLTDPEKNLIVVADPYVAFAK' A
#
# COMPACT_ATOMS: atom_id res chain seq x y z
N MET A 1 -0.51 14.38 -1.46
CA MET A 1 -0.66 13.75 -0.12
C MET A 1 -1.96 12.96 -0.13
N VAL A 2 -1.94 11.71 0.32
CA VAL A 2 -3.05 10.75 0.13
C VAL A 2 -4.15 10.78 1.20
N GLY A 3 -3.92 11.47 2.32
CA GLY A 3 -4.93 11.64 3.39
C GLY A 3 -5.25 10.36 4.17
N GLY A 4 -4.28 9.46 4.33
CA GLY A 4 -4.44 8.19 5.04
C GLY A 4 -3.68 8.13 6.36
N SER A 5 -3.87 7.02 7.08
CA SER A 5 -3.12 6.68 8.30
C SER A 5 -2.07 5.62 8.00
N VAL A 6 -0.86 5.80 8.54
CA VAL A 6 0.22 4.80 8.42
C VAL A 6 0.04 3.73 9.50
N VAL A 7 0.26 2.48 9.12
CA VAL A 7 0.41 1.31 10.01
C VAL A 7 1.72 0.64 9.65
N GLY A 8 2.62 0.48 10.62
CA GLY A 8 3.99 0.01 10.40
C GLY A 8 5.01 1.13 10.55
N ASP A 9 6.08 1.07 9.76
CA ASP A 9 7.17 2.05 9.78
C ASP A 9 6.82 3.29 8.94
N GLU A 10 6.64 4.44 9.60
CA GLU A 10 6.38 5.73 8.96
C GLU A 10 7.62 6.44 8.41
N THR A 11 8.81 5.88 8.66
CA THR A 11 10.09 6.48 8.25
C THR A 11 10.61 5.94 6.92
N ILE A 12 9.96 4.92 6.37
CA ILE A 12 10.36 4.30 5.11
C ILE A 12 10.29 5.29 3.94
N ILE A 13 11.34 5.26 3.11
CA ILE A 13 11.46 6.14 1.95
C ILE A 13 10.87 5.45 0.72
N ILE A 14 9.89 6.12 0.12
CA ILE A 14 9.26 5.70 -1.13
C ILE A 14 9.95 6.44 -2.29
N ALA A 15 10.49 5.68 -3.25
CA ALA A 15 11.16 6.21 -4.44
C ALA A 15 10.28 6.19 -5.69
N HIS A 16 9.47 5.16 -5.87
CA HIS A 16 8.59 5.04 -7.04
C HIS A 16 7.21 4.53 -6.68
N ILE A 17 6.31 4.56 -7.66
CA ILE A 17 5.02 3.89 -7.59
C ILE A 17 5.00 2.81 -8.67
N ARG A 18 4.66 1.58 -8.28
CA ARG A 18 4.65 0.42 -9.16
C ARG A 18 3.39 -0.44 -8.98
N PRO A 19 2.96 -1.16 -10.04
CA PRO A 19 2.01 -2.25 -9.91
C PRO A 19 2.46 -3.26 -8.85
N ILE A 20 1.51 -3.87 -8.13
CA ILE A 20 1.80 -4.73 -6.96
C ILE A 20 2.69 -5.93 -7.29
N ASP A 21 2.60 -6.44 -8.52
CA ASP A 21 3.36 -7.54 -9.08
C ASP A 21 4.79 -7.14 -9.52
N GLU A 22 5.05 -5.85 -9.69
CA GLU A 22 6.38 -5.31 -10.03
C GLU A 22 7.06 -4.59 -8.86
N ALA A 23 6.30 -4.21 -7.83
CA ALA A 23 6.78 -3.35 -6.74
C ALA A 23 7.90 -4.01 -5.91
N GLY A 24 9.01 -3.28 -5.80
CA GLY A 24 10.17 -3.61 -4.98
C GLY A 24 10.25 -2.82 -3.68
N GLU A 25 11.38 -2.97 -3.00
CA GLU A 25 11.62 -2.55 -1.61
C GLU A 25 11.57 -1.03 -1.36
N ASN A 26 11.52 -0.22 -2.41
CA ASN A 26 11.41 1.24 -2.34
C ASN A 26 10.14 1.77 -3.04
N ASP A 27 9.21 0.89 -3.40
CA ASP A 27 8.05 1.26 -4.20
C ASP A 27 6.78 1.30 -3.35
N LEU A 28 5.92 2.28 -3.64
CA LEU A 28 4.53 2.30 -3.19
C LEU A 28 3.68 1.52 -4.18
N THR A 29 2.77 0.71 -3.67
CA THR A 29 1.70 0.12 -4.48
C THR A 29 0.34 0.32 -3.82
N PHE A 30 -0.74 -0.15 -4.45
CA PHE A 30 -2.07 -0.09 -3.86
C PHE A 30 -2.87 -1.35 -4.13
N ILE A 31 -3.76 -1.69 -3.19
CA ILE A 31 -4.80 -2.68 -3.37
C ILE A 31 -6.14 -2.00 -3.11
N ALA A 32 -7.01 -1.99 -4.11
CA ALA A 32 -8.32 -1.37 -3.99
C ALA A 32 -9.49 -2.37 -3.85
N GLY A 33 -9.26 -3.66 -4.09
CA GLY A 33 -10.32 -4.68 -4.10
C GLY A 33 -9.93 -5.93 -3.32
N GLU A 34 -10.88 -6.48 -2.57
CA GLU A 34 -10.69 -7.63 -1.68
C GLU A 34 -10.10 -8.86 -2.38
N LYS A 35 -10.43 -9.06 -3.67
CA LYS A 35 -9.88 -10.15 -4.49
C LYS A 35 -8.35 -10.14 -4.58
N TYR A 36 -7.71 -9.00 -4.35
CA TYR A 36 -6.27 -8.82 -4.44
C TYR A 36 -5.57 -8.82 -3.07
N PHE A 37 -6.29 -8.98 -1.95
CA PHE A 37 -5.66 -9.02 -0.62
C PHE A 37 -4.62 -10.13 -0.49
N LYS A 38 -4.83 -11.26 -1.18
CA LYS A 38 -3.86 -12.36 -1.26
C LYS A 38 -2.52 -11.96 -1.90
N MET A 39 -2.46 -10.83 -2.60
CA MET A 39 -1.23 -10.33 -3.20
C MET A 39 -0.34 -9.58 -2.20
N LEU A 40 -0.84 -9.23 -1.01
CA LEU A 40 -0.04 -8.65 0.08
C LEU A 40 1.20 -9.49 0.36
N ASP A 41 1.02 -10.81 0.46
CA ASP A 41 2.10 -11.75 0.75
C ASP A 41 3.13 -11.84 -0.38
N SER A 42 2.73 -11.54 -1.61
CA SER A 42 3.57 -11.68 -2.81
C SER A 42 4.41 -10.45 -3.15
N THR A 43 4.00 -9.27 -2.68
CA THR A 43 4.65 -8.01 -3.05
C THR A 43 5.84 -7.71 -2.15
N ARG A 44 6.86 -7.07 -2.74
CA ARG A 44 8.02 -6.52 -2.02
C ARG A 44 7.92 -5.00 -1.83
N ALA A 45 6.75 -4.42 -2.12
CA ALA A 45 6.50 -3.00 -1.94
C ALA A 45 6.90 -2.53 -0.53
N ALA A 46 7.54 -1.36 -0.48
CA ALA A 46 7.89 -0.65 0.74
C ALA A 46 6.65 -0.34 1.58
N ALA A 47 5.58 0.13 0.92
CA ALA A 47 4.31 0.42 1.53
C ALA A 47 3.14 0.15 0.55
N ILE A 48 1.95 -0.04 1.10
CA ILE A 48 0.76 -0.44 0.34
C ILE A 48 -0.43 0.43 0.75
N LEU A 49 -1.02 1.14 -0.21
CA LEU A 49 -2.30 1.82 -0.01
C LEU A 49 -3.43 0.80 0.02
N VAL A 50 -4.24 0.81 1.07
CA VAL A 50 -5.29 -0.19 1.31
C VAL A 50 -6.58 0.45 1.82
N PRO A 51 -7.76 -0.17 1.56
CA PRO A 51 -9.01 0.29 2.15
C PRO A 51 -9.04 0.00 3.67
N PRO A 52 -9.94 0.63 4.42
CA PRO A 52 -10.11 0.34 5.84
C PRO A 52 -10.52 -1.12 6.08
N GLY A 53 -10.07 -1.69 7.20
CA GLY A 53 -10.39 -3.07 7.59
C GLY A 53 -9.38 -4.12 7.12
N LEU A 54 -8.42 -3.74 6.26
CA LEU A 54 -7.29 -4.59 5.93
C LEU A 54 -6.14 -4.33 6.91
N THR A 55 -5.61 -5.39 7.50
CA THR A 55 -4.48 -5.34 8.45
C THR A 55 -3.49 -6.43 8.11
N ASP A 56 -2.21 -6.09 8.15
CA ASP A 56 -1.11 -7.02 7.97
C ASP A 56 0.07 -6.55 8.85
N PRO A 57 0.49 -7.34 9.85
CA PRO A 57 1.56 -6.93 10.77
C PRO A 57 2.95 -6.97 10.12
N GLU A 58 3.12 -7.62 8.97
CA GLU A 58 4.42 -7.74 8.28
C GLU A 58 4.61 -6.68 7.19
N LYS A 59 3.59 -5.85 6.92
CA LYS A 59 3.60 -4.86 5.83
C LYS A 59 3.37 -3.46 6.36
N ASN A 60 4.01 -2.48 5.73
CA ASN A 60 3.67 -1.08 5.94
C ASN A 60 2.43 -0.75 5.11
N LEU A 61 1.36 -0.35 5.79
CA LEU A 61 0.08 -0.03 5.15
C LEU A 61 -0.20 1.46 5.29
N ILE A 62 -0.78 2.04 4.24
CA ILE A 62 -1.34 3.38 4.27
C ILE A 62 -2.85 3.23 4.07
N VAL A 63 -3.59 3.30 5.17
CA VAL A 63 -5.03 3.10 5.18
C VAL A 63 -5.71 4.37 4.69
N VAL A 64 -6.44 4.27 3.58
CA VAL A 64 -7.16 5.37 2.95
C VAL A 64 -8.61 4.98 2.70
N ALA A 65 -9.52 5.96 2.72
CA ALA A 65 -10.94 5.70 2.49
C ALA A 65 -11.21 5.07 1.10
N ASP A 66 -10.47 5.50 0.08
CA ASP A 66 -10.53 4.96 -1.27
C ASP A 66 -9.12 4.96 -1.91
N PRO A 67 -8.49 3.78 -2.09
CA PRO A 67 -7.17 3.66 -2.71
C PRO A 67 -7.08 4.20 -4.14
N TYR A 68 -8.16 4.12 -4.93
CA TYR A 68 -8.15 4.69 -6.29
C TYR A 68 -8.11 6.21 -6.26
N VAL A 69 -8.93 6.83 -5.40
CA VAL A 69 -8.93 8.29 -5.25
C VAL A 69 -7.62 8.78 -4.64
N ALA A 70 -7.07 8.07 -3.67
CA ALA A 70 -5.79 8.37 -3.06
C ALA A 70 -4.65 8.30 -4.09
N PHE A 71 -4.69 7.33 -5.00
CA PHE A 71 -3.69 7.19 -6.05
C PHE A 71 -3.80 8.25 -7.15
N ALA A 72 -5.02 8.69 -7.47
CA ALA A 72 -5.26 9.69 -8.52
C ALA A 72 -5.00 11.15 -8.10
N LYS A 73 -4.62 11.41 -6.84
CA LYS A 73 -4.38 12.74 -6.27
C LYS A 73 -2.89 13.03 -6.08
#